data_AF-A0A381W6N9-F1
#
_entry.id   AF-A0A381W6N9-F1
#
_cell.length_a   1.000
_cell.length_b   1.000
_cell.length_c   1.000
_cell.angle_alpha   90.00
_cell.angle_beta   90.00
_cell.angle_gamma   90.00
#
_symmetry.space_group_name_H-M   'P 1'
#
loop_
_entity.id
_entity.type
_entity.pdbx_description
1 polymer ?
#
loop_
_entity_poly.entity_id
_entity_poly.type
_entity_poly.pdbx_seq_one_letter_code
_entity_poly.pdbx_strand_id
1 'polypeptide(L)'
;MVIHFPIALFSVAILFDLLFLLYKIDDFLASSWWTMFFALISSSAAIATGIIDDTLIGHLTTAFPLWTNHGIVQIFSCFIFLGLFIWRTKEPNILNTKISKLIYIIIGIINLSLLYYGGHLGARLAGRV
;
A
#
# COMPACT_ATOMS: atom_id res chain seq x y z
N MET A 1 1.17 -8.70 -15.63
CA MET A 1 1.00 -7.53 -14.75
C MET A 1 1.06 -7.98 -13.30
N VAL A 2 2.17 -7.73 -12.60
CA VAL A 2 2.25 -7.92 -11.14
C VAL A 2 1.60 -6.74 -10.39
N ILE A 3 1.20 -5.67 -11.10
CA ILE A 3 0.69 -4.41 -10.52
C ILE A 3 -0.57 -4.51 -9.64
N HIS A 4 -1.43 -5.50 -9.83
CA HIS A 4 -2.63 -5.67 -8.97
C HIS A 4 -2.32 -6.44 -7.68
N PHE A 5 -1.20 -7.15 -7.65
CA PHE A 5 -0.85 -8.02 -6.54
C PHE A 5 -0.53 -7.24 -5.25
N PRO A 6 0.24 -6.13 -5.27
CA PRO A 6 0.46 -5.34 -4.06
C PRO A 6 -0.80 -4.67 -3.52
N ILE A 7 -1.66 -4.13 -4.40
CA ILE A 7 -2.93 -3.51 -3.98
C ILE A 7 -3.79 -4.51 -3.22
N ALA A 8 -3.95 -5.72 -3.76
CA ALA A 8 -4.71 -6.78 -3.11
C ALA A 8 -4.09 -7.16 -1.75
N LEU A 9 -2.78 -7.31 -1.66
CA LEU A 9 -2.11 -7.65 -0.40
C LEU A 9 -2.23 -6.53 0.65
N PHE A 10 -2.06 -5.26 0.29
CA PHE A 10 -2.31 -4.17 1.24
C PHE A 10 -3.76 -4.12 1.70
N SER A 11 -4.73 -4.34 0.80
CA SER A 11 -6.15 -4.45 1.18
C SER A 11 -6.39 -5.58 2.18
N VAL A 12 -5.81 -6.76 1.93
CA VAL A 12 -5.95 -7.93 2.81
C VAL A 12 -5.24 -7.72 4.15
N ALA A 13 -4.08 -7.05 4.17
CA ALA A 13 -3.41 -6.69 5.41
C ALA A 13 -4.29 -5.79 6.29
N ILE A 14 -4.84 -4.71 5.73
CA ILE A 14 -5.77 -3.83 6.45
C ILE A 14 -7.04 -4.58 6.87
N LEU A 15 -7.58 -5.47 6.03
CA LEU A 15 -8.71 -6.32 6.39
C LEU A 15 -8.38 -7.19 7.61
N PHE A 16 -7.22 -7.84 7.64
CA PHE A 16 -6.81 -8.64 8.79
C PHE A 16 -6.61 -7.79 10.05
N ASP A 17 -6.10 -6.56 9.95
CA ASP A 17 -6.07 -5.64 11.09
C ASP A 17 -7.49 -5.35 11.61
N LEU A 18 -8.44 -5.07 10.72
CA LEU A 18 -9.84 -4.84 11.11
C LEU A 18 -10.47 -6.09 11.74
N LEU A 19 -10.20 -7.29 11.20
CA LEU A 19 -10.65 -8.56 11.76
C LEU A 19 -10.06 -8.81 13.15
N PHE A 20 -8.77 -8.52 13.36
CA PHE A 20 -8.17 -8.54 14.70
C PHE A 20 -8.90 -7.58 15.65
N LEU A 21 -9.26 -6.38 15.20
CA LEU A 21 -9.97 -5.42 16.03
C LEU A 21 -11.37 -5.88 16.45
N LEU A 22 -12.06 -6.65 15.60
CA LEU A 22 -13.39 -7.19 15.87
C LEU A 22 -13.34 -8.48 16.71
N TYR A 23 -12.49 -9.42 16.34
CA TYR A 23 -12.49 -10.78 16.90
C TYR A 23 -11.45 -11.02 18.00
N LYS A 24 -10.41 -10.17 18.09
CA LYS A 24 -9.32 -10.31 19.07
C LYS A 24 -8.58 -11.64 18.98
N ILE A 25 -8.48 -12.21 17.77
CA ILE A 25 -7.73 -13.44 17.49
C ILE A 25 -6.33 -13.06 16.97
N ASP A 26 -5.28 -13.49 17.68
CA ASP A 26 -3.89 -13.14 17.37
C ASP A 26 -3.42 -13.64 15.99
N ASP A 27 -4.03 -14.69 15.44
CA ASP A 27 -3.74 -15.15 14.07
C ASP A 27 -4.04 -14.08 13.03
N PHE A 28 -5.06 -13.22 13.23
CA PHE A 28 -5.31 -12.09 12.35
C PHE A 28 -4.21 -11.04 12.45
N LEU A 29 -3.64 -10.82 13.64
CA LEU A 29 -2.51 -9.91 13.83
C LEU A 29 -1.29 -10.46 13.07
N ALA A 30 -0.94 -11.72 13.26
CA ALA A 30 0.17 -12.36 12.55
C ALA A 30 -0.05 -12.34 11.02
N SER A 31 -1.25 -12.73 10.57
CA SER A 31 -1.62 -12.76 9.15
C SER A 31 -1.52 -11.37 8.51
N SER A 32 -2.01 -10.33 9.18
CA SER A 32 -1.90 -8.96 8.71
C SER A 32 -0.43 -8.53 8.54
N TRP A 33 0.41 -8.81 9.53
CA TRP A 33 1.82 -8.40 9.50
C TRP A 33 2.57 -9.07 8.34
N TRP A 34 2.41 -10.40 8.18
CA TRP A 34 3.02 -11.15 7.07
C TRP A 34 2.48 -10.69 5.72
N THR A 35 1.17 -10.45 5.62
CA THR A 35 0.55 -9.95 4.38
C THR A 35 1.12 -8.58 4.01
N MET A 36 1.28 -7.67 4.98
CA MET A 36 1.88 -6.35 4.74
C MET A 36 3.36 -6.45 4.33
N PHE A 37 4.12 -7.36 4.93
CA PHE A 37 5.50 -7.64 4.54
C PHE A 37 5.59 -8.12 3.09
N PHE A 38 4.78 -9.11 2.70
CA PHE A 38 4.74 -9.58 1.31
C PHE A 38 4.18 -8.54 0.35
N ALA A 39 3.25 -7.69 0.78
CA ALA A 39 2.79 -6.54 0.01
C ALA A 39 3.96 -5.63 -0.34
N LEU A 40 4.80 -5.27 0.64
CA LEU A 40 6.00 -4.44 0.43
C LEU A 40 7.02 -5.11 -0.52
N ILE A 41 7.30 -6.40 -0.35
CA ILE A 41 8.18 -7.14 -1.28
C ILE A 41 7.62 -7.11 -2.70
N SER A 42 6.34 -7.40 -2.85
CA SER A 42 5.68 -7.40 -4.16
C SER A 42 5.63 -6.00 -4.78
N SER A 43 5.48 -4.94 -3.96
CA SER A 43 5.56 -3.56 -4.39
C SER A 43 6.95 -3.23 -4.94
N SER A 44 8.02 -3.69 -4.30
CA SER A 44 9.38 -3.48 -4.83
C SER A 44 9.54 -4.10 -6.23
N ALA A 45 9.04 -5.32 -6.43
CA ALA A 45 9.03 -5.95 -7.75
C ALA A 45 8.15 -5.17 -8.75
N ALA A 46 6.95 -4.75 -8.35
CA ALA A 46 6.05 -3.98 -9.20
C ALA A 46 6.66 -2.64 -9.63
N ILE A 47 7.26 -1.90 -8.69
CA ILE A 47 7.96 -0.63 -8.95
C ILE A 47 9.12 -0.85 -9.91
N ALA A 48 9.97 -1.86 -9.68
CA ALA A 48 11.08 -2.17 -10.57
C ALA A 48 10.60 -2.47 -12.00
N THR A 49 9.59 -3.34 -12.14
CA THR A 49 9.03 -3.66 -13.46
C THR A 49 8.35 -2.46 -14.12
N GLY A 50 7.68 -1.60 -13.35
CA GLY A 50 7.04 -0.39 -13.85
C GLY A 50 8.05 0.66 -14.33
N ILE A 51 9.18 0.81 -13.64
CA ILE A 51 10.26 1.70 -14.08
C ILE A 51 10.89 1.16 -15.38
N ILE A 52 11.13 -0.14 -15.48
CA ILE A 52 11.69 -0.74 -16.72
C ILE A 52 10.73 -0.51 -17.90
N ASP A 53 9.44 -0.78 -17.70
CA ASP A 53 8.42 -0.56 -18.73
C ASP A 53 8.35 0.92 -19.12
N ASP A 54 8.46 1.81 -18.14
CA ASP A 54 8.46 3.24 -18.42
C ASP A 54 9.71 3.75 -19.13
N THR A 55 10.90 3.18 -18.89
CA THR A 55 12.10 3.56 -19.66
C THR A 55 11.99 3.27 -21.16
N LEU A 56 11.06 2.38 -21.55
CA LEU A 56 10.79 2.07 -22.95
C LEU A 56 9.80 3.07 -23.59
N ILE A 57 8.94 3.72 -22.80
CA ILE A 57 7.82 4.55 -23.31
C ILE A 57 7.91 6.03 -22.89
N GLY A 58 8.62 6.36 -21.80
CA GLY A 58 9.06 7.71 -21.42
C GLY A 58 8.10 8.55 -20.56
N HIS A 59 7.23 7.97 -19.72
CA HIS A 59 6.19 8.71 -18.98
C HIS A 59 6.60 9.20 -17.56
N LEU A 60 7.72 8.78 -16.99
CA LEU A 60 8.20 9.24 -15.66
C LEU A 60 8.87 10.62 -15.70
N THR A 61 8.97 11.26 -16.87
CA THR A 61 9.73 12.51 -17.06
C THR A 61 9.09 13.74 -16.40
N THR A 62 7.78 13.70 -16.07
CA THR A 62 7.12 14.77 -15.33
C THR A 62 6.68 14.28 -13.95
N ALA A 63 7.50 14.56 -12.95
CA ALA A 63 7.23 14.16 -11.57
C ALA A 63 6.16 15.02 -10.86
N PHE A 64 5.82 16.16 -11.46
CA PHE A 64 4.86 17.11 -10.93
C PHE A 64 3.77 17.44 -11.95
N PRO A 65 2.50 17.58 -11.51
CA PRO A 65 2.01 17.39 -10.14
C PRO A 65 2.00 15.92 -9.68
N LEU A 66 2.36 15.65 -8.41
CA LEU A 66 2.39 14.29 -7.84
C LEU A 66 1.09 13.51 -8.11
N TRP A 67 -0.05 14.20 -8.00
CA TRP A 67 -1.40 13.61 -8.05
C TRP A 67 -1.89 13.24 -9.45
N THR A 68 -1.15 13.57 -10.52
CA THR A 68 -1.53 13.23 -11.89
C THR A 68 -0.71 12.07 -12.44
N ASN A 69 0.41 11.73 -11.79
CA ASN A 69 1.29 10.66 -12.21
C ASN A 69 1.02 9.39 -11.38
N HIS A 70 0.44 8.37 -12.03
CA HIS A 70 0.04 7.14 -11.36
C HIS A 70 1.20 6.44 -10.64
N GLY A 71 2.38 6.36 -11.27
CA GLY A 71 3.54 5.67 -10.73
C GLY A 71 4.07 6.37 -9.48
N ILE A 72 4.07 7.70 -9.48
CA ILE A 72 4.50 8.50 -8.33
C ILE A 72 3.51 8.39 -7.17
N VAL A 73 2.21 8.47 -7.43
CA VAL A 73 1.18 8.24 -6.39
C VAL A 73 1.37 6.85 -5.75
N GLN A 74 1.63 5.83 -6.55
CA GLN A 74 1.82 4.45 -6.06
C GLN A 74 3.11 4.29 -5.26
N ILE A 75 4.24 4.85 -5.71
CA ILE A 75 5.52 4.84 -4.97
C ILE A 75 5.36 5.58 -3.63
N PHE A 76 4.74 6.76 -3.65
CA PHE A 76 4.48 7.54 -2.45
C PHE A 76 3.62 6.77 -1.45
N SER A 77 2.55 6.13 -1.91
CA SER A 77 1.71 5.28 -1.08
C SER A 77 2.47 4.07 -0.50
N CYS A 78 3.37 3.46 -1.27
CA CYS A 78 4.23 2.38 -0.77
C CYS A 78 5.15 2.84 0.36
N PHE A 79 5.69 4.06 0.30
CA PHE A 79 6.49 4.62 1.41
C PHE A 79 5.67 4.86 2.67
N ILE A 80 4.41 5.28 2.55
CA ILE A 80 3.51 5.41 3.72
C ILE A 80 3.27 4.03 4.34
N PHE A 81 2.99 2.99 3.53
CA PHE A 81 2.84 1.63 4.03
C PHE A 81 4.14 1.09 4.65
N LEU A 82 5.30 1.41 4.09
CA LEU A 82 6.59 1.07 4.69
C LEU A 82 6.75 1.74 6.07
N GLY A 83 6.36 3.01 6.19
CA GLY A 83 6.35 3.72 7.47
C GLY A 83 5.44 3.07 8.51
N LEU A 84 4.21 2.69 8.12
CA LEU A 84 3.29 1.93 8.98
C LEU A 84 3.87 0.59 9.38
N PHE A 85 4.47 -0.14 8.44
CA PHE A 85 5.09 -1.44 8.70
C PHE A 85 6.27 -1.32 9.69
N ILE A 86 7.14 -0.33 9.50
CA ILE A 86 8.25 -0.05 10.42
C ILE A 86 7.72 0.33 11.81
N TRP A 87 6.71 1.21 11.89
CA TRP A 87 6.12 1.62 13.16
C TRP A 87 5.54 0.42 13.91
N ARG A 88 4.73 -0.40 13.23
CA ARG A 88 4.16 -1.62 13.82
C ARG A 88 5.22 -2.65 14.22
N THR A 89 6.30 -2.77 13.46
CA THR A 89 7.41 -3.70 13.79
C THR A 89 8.18 -3.24 15.03
N LYS A 90 8.35 -1.93 15.22
CA LYS A 90 8.96 -1.35 16.43
C LYS A 90 8.02 -1.35 17.63
N GLU A 91 6.71 -1.24 17.39
CA GLU A 91 5.67 -1.24 18.42
C GLU A 91 4.63 -2.34 18.14
N PRO A 92 4.92 -3.61 18.44
CA PRO A 92 3.99 -4.72 18.16
C PRO A 92 2.61 -4.58 18.80
N ASN A 93 2.53 -3.83 19.90
CA ASN A 93 1.30 -3.56 20.65
C ASN A 93 0.51 -2.34 20.13
N ILE A 94 0.88 -1.75 18.99
CA ILE A 94 0.25 -0.54 18.45
C ILE A 94 -1.28 -0.65 18.30
N LEU A 95 -1.79 -1.85 17.94
CA LEU A 95 -3.23 -2.11 17.79
C LEU A 95 -3.96 -2.34 19.13
N ASN A 96 -3.24 -2.45 20.24
CA ASN A 96 -3.82 -2.59 21.58
C ASN A 96 -3.97 -1.22 22.27
N THR A 97 -3.18 -0.22 21.89
CA THR A 97 -3.23 1.14 22.45
C THR A 97 -4.31 1.99 21.77
N LYS A 98 -5.20 2.63 22.55
CA LYS A 98 -6.39 3.33 22.01
C LYS A 98 -6.07 4.39 20.95
N ILE A 99 -5.11 5.29 21.23
CA ILE A 99 -4.75 6.41 20.34
C ILE A 99 -3.93 5.91 19.16
N SER A 100 -2.84 5.17 19.39
CA SER A 100 -1.95 4.68 18.33
C SER A 100 -2.68 3.78 17.34
N LYS A 101 -3.58 2.89 17.81
CA LYS A 101 -4.46 2.09 16.97
C LYS A 101 -5.29 2.95 16.02
N LEU A 102 -5.94 3.99 16.55
CA LEU A 102 -6.82 4.84 15.75
C LEU A 102 -6.03 5.55 14.65
N ILE A 103 -4.87 6.12 15.01
CA ILE A 103 -3.97 6.79 14.06
C ILE A 103 -3.50 5.81 12.99
N TYR A 104 -3.01 4.63 13.39
CA TYR A 104 -2.51 3.60 12.49
C TYR A 104 -3.57 3.18 11.46
N ILE A 105 -4.78 2.85 11.91
CA ILE A 105 -5.87 2.41 11.03
C ILE A 105 -6.34 3.53 10.10
N ILE A 106 -6.48 4.76 10.60
CA ILE A 106 -6.89 5.90 9.76
C ILE A 106 -5.86 6.15 8.65
N ILE A 107 -4.57 6.20 8.99
CA ILE A 107 -3.50 6.36 7.99
C ILE A 107 -3.55 5.19 7.00
N GLY A 108 -3.72 3.96 7.47
CA GLY A 108 -3.83 2.77 6.62
C GLY A 108 -4.98 2.85 5.61
N ILE A 109 -6.18 3.24 6.04
CA ILE A 109 -7.37 3.35 5.17
C ILE A 109 -7.22 4.51 4.17
N ILE A 110 -6.73 5.67 4.63
CA ILE A 110 -6.48 6.82 3.74
C ILE A 110 -5.44 6.44 2.68
N ASN A 111 -4.35 5.80 3.10
CA ASN A 111 -3.29 5.41 2.18
C ASN A 111 -3.74 4.30 1.23
N LEU A 112 -4.57 3.37 1.67
CA LEU A 112 -5.18 2.37 0.79
C LEU A 112 -6.04 3.04 -0.29
N SER A 113 -6.85 4.02 0.09
CA SER A 113 -7.66 4.80 -0.85
C SER A 113 -6.79 5.54 -1.87
N LEU A 114 -5.66 6.11 -1.42
CA LEU A 114 -4.68 6.75 -2.29
C LEU A 114 -4.05 5.75 -3.28
N LEU A 115 -3.76 4.53 -2.82
CA LEU A 115 -3.22 3.47 -3.68
C LEU A 115 -4.21 3.05 -4.77
N TYR A 116 -5.50 2.92 -4.44
CA TYR A 116 -6.57 2.69 -5.43
C TYR A 116 -6.70 3.85 -6.41
N TYR A 117 -6.60 5.10 -5.95
CA TYR A 117 -6.58 6.27 -6.82
C TYR A 117 -5.41 6.24 -7.80
N GLY A 118 -4.20 5.90 -7.34
CA GLY A 118 -3.04 5.67 -8.23
C GLY A 118 -3.32 4.59 -9.27
N GLY A 119 -3.95 3.48 -8.87
CA GLY A 119 -4.41 2.44 -9.80
C GLY A 119 -5.41 2.94 -10.85
N HIS A 120 -6.35 3.80 -10.46
CA HIS A 120 -7.31 4.42 -11.37
C HIS A 120 -6.61 5.33 -12.41
N LEU A 121 -5.64 6.14 -11.98
CA LEU A 121 -4.82 6.94 -12.91
C LEU A 121 -4.06 6.06 -13.91
N GLY A 122 -3.51 4.93 -13.46
CA GLY A 122 -2.85 3.96 -14.34
C GLY A 122 -3.81 3.34 -15.36
N ALA A 123 -5.04 3.03 -14.94
CA ALA A 123 -6.08 2.51 -15.85
C ALA A 123 -6.51 3.54 -16.91
N ARG A 124 -6.63 4.82 -16.53
CA ARG A 124 -6.89 5.94 -17.47
C ARG A 124 -5.76 6.09 -18.48
N LEU A 125 -4.50 6.04 -18.04
CA LEU A 125 -3.34 6.12 -18.93
C LEU A 125 -3.34 4.98 -19.96
N ALA A 126 -3.77 3.78 -19.55
CA ALA A 126 -3.90 2.63 -20.43
C ALA A 126 -5.16 2.65 -21.33
N GLY A 127 -5.97 3.71 -21.29
CA GLY A 127 -7.21 3.83 -22.07
C GLY A 127 -8.30 2.84 -21.70
N ARG A 128 -8.31 2.35 -20.45
CA ARG A 128 -9.26 1.32 -19.97
C ARG A 128 -10.45 1.90 -19.21
N VAL A 129 -10.44 3.19 -18.91
CA VAL A 129 -11.49 4.00 -18.26
C VAL A 129 -11.37 5.45 -18.66
#